data_AF-A0A9D9CRH3-F1
#
_entry.id   AF-A0A9D9CRH3-F1
#
_cell.length_a   1.000
_cell.length_b   1.000
_cell.length_c   1.000
_cell.angle_alpha   90.00
_cell.angle_beta   90.00
_cell.angle_gamma   90.00
#
_symmetry.space_group_name_H-M   'P 1'
#
loop_
_entity.id
_entity.type
_entity.pdbx_description
1 polymer ?
#
loop_
_entity_poly.entity_id
_entity_poly.type
_entity_poly.pdbx_seq_one_letter_code
_entity_poly.pdbx_strand_id
1 'polypeptide(L)'
;MDKLHQEAFVLDSHCDTPSMLLENVDLGQRLDRCHVDFQRMKEGGVDGSFFAIYTSNSLTPDAATRRALELISRTYDAVDQNKDKVAFAISVEEALENKKKGLISIFLGMENGLPIQKDLHVLRLF
;
A
#
# COMPACT_ATOMS: atom_id res chain seq x y z
N MET A 1 -20.95 -12.54 -2.85
CA MET A 1 -20.68 -11.18 -3.37
C MET A 1 -21.63 -10.95 -4.53
N ASP A 2 -22.25 -9.77 -4.65
CA ASP A 2 -23.21 -9.51 -5.72
C ASP A 2 -22.52 -9.24 -7.07
N LYS A 3 -23.31 -9.23 -8.14
CA LYS A 3 -22.83 -9.07 -9.52
C LYS A 3 -22.18 -7.70 -9.75
N LEU A 4 -22.73 -6.63 -9.17
CA LEU A 4 -22.21 -5.28 -9.35
C LEU A 4 -20.79 -5.15 -8.79
N HIS A 5 -20.57 -5.68 -7.59
CA HIS A 5 -19.27 -5.68 -6.94
C HIS A 5 -18.21 -6.42 -7.77
N GLN A 6 -18.57 -7.56 -8.36
CA GLN A 6 -17.64 -8.36 -9.18
C GLN A 6 -17.26 -7.67 -10.50
N GLU A 7 -18.17 -6.89 -11.09
CA GLU A 7 -17.94 -6.16 -12.34
C GLU A 7 -17.17 -4.85 -12.14
N ALA A 8 -17.32 -4.20 -10.97
CA ALA A 8 -16.62 -2.97 -10.63
C ALA A 8 -15.13 -3.22 -10.39
N PHE A 9 -14.27 -2.24 -10.69
CA PHE A 9 -12.92 -2.18 -10.13
C PHE A 9 -13.00 -1.49 -8.76
N VAL A 10 -12.85 -2.25 -7.68
CA VAL A 10 -12.94 -1.70 -6.33
C VAL A 10 -11.56 -1.23 -5.89
N LEU A 11 -11.41 0.09 -5.82
CA LEU A 11 -10.20 0.76 -5.38
C LEU A 11 -10.43 1.44 -4.04
N ASP A 12 -9.59 1.13 -3.08
CA ASP A 12 -9.46 1.90 -1.85
C ASP A 12 -8.38 2.98 -2.04
N SER A 13 -8.75 4.25 -1.90
CA SER A 13 -7.82 5.35 -2.13
C SER A 13 -6.93 5.67 -0.92
N HIS A 14 -7.11 5.02 0.22
CA HIS A 14 -6.29 5.29 1.40
C HIS A 14 -6.32 4.16 2.46
N CYS A 15 -5.18 3.51 2.67
CA CYS A 15 -5.02 2.47 3.69
C CYS A 15 -3.79 2.72 4.59
N ASP A 16 -4.03 2.91 5.89
CA ASP A 16 -3.00 3.09 6.93
C ASP A 16 -2.32 1.81 7.42
N THR A 17 -2.84 0.64 7.03
CA THR A 17 -2.30 -0.67 7.41
C THR A 17 -0.80 -0.85 7.19
N PRO A 18 -0.14 -0.24 6.17
CA PRO A 18 1.32 -0.30 6.02
C PRO A 18 2.10 0.14 7.26
N SER A 19 1.53 0.98 8.13
CA SER A 19 2.16 1.34 9.41
C SER A 19 2.47 0.12 10.29
N MET A 20 1.68 -0.95 10.20
CA MET A 20 1.92 -2.21 10.92
C MET A 20 3.17 -2.95 10.44
N LEU A 21 3.64 -2.70 9.21
CA LEU A 21 4.84 -3.34 8.67
C LEU A 21 6.11 -2.94 9.44
N LEU A 22 6.10 -1.77 10.09
CA LEU A 22 7.18 -1.35 10.98
C LEU A 22 7.28 -2.20 12.25
N GLU A 23 6.21 -2.92 12.60
CA GLU A 23 6.17 -3.89 13.70
C GLU A 23 6.53 -5.32 13.22
N ASN A 24 7.01 -5.48 11.98
CA ASN A 24 7.31 -6.77 11.33
C ASN A 24 6.09 -7.71 11.22
N VAL A 25 4.90 -7.13 11.03
CA VAL A 25 3.67 -7.89 10.79
C VAL A 25 3.62 -8.42 9.36
N ASP A 26 3.17 -9.66 9.20
CA ASP A 26 2.93 -10.30 7.90
C ASP A 26 1.49 -10.03 7.41
N LEU A 27 1.33 -9.13 6.43
CA LEU A 27 0.03 -8.83 5.81
C LEU A 27 -0.51 -9.97 4.92
N GLY A 28 0.30 -11.00 4.66
CA GLY A 28 -0.13 -12.21 3.96
C GLY A 28 -1.04 -13.10 4.79
N GLN A 29 -1.04 -12.93 6.11
CA GLN A 29 -1.86 -13.68 7.04
C GLN A 29 -3.07 -12.86 7.48
N ARG A 30 -4.09 -13.57 7.97
CA ARG A 30 -5.23 -12.91 8.62
C ARG A 30 -4.80 -12.38 9.98
N LEU A 31 -4.97 -11.08 10.18
CA LEU A 31 -4.47 -10.38 11.37
C LEU A 31 -5.61 -10.03 12.33
N ASP A 32 -5.37 -10.22 13.63
CA ASP A 32 -6.32 -9.86 14.69
C ASP A 32 -6.35 -8.35 14.97
N ARG A 33 -5.29 -7.62 14.61
CA ARG A 33 -5.06 -6.21 15.00
C ARG A 33 -4.90 -5.25 13.82
N CYS A 34 -5.77 -5.37 12.81
CA CYS A 34 -5.96 -4.35 11.76
C CYS A 34 -7.27 -4.60 11.01
N HIS A 35 -7.65 -3.71 10.09
CA HIS A 35 -8.83 -3.90 9.24
C HIS A 35 -8.52 -4.54 7.87
N VAL A 36 -7.27 -4.43 7.42
CA VAL A 36 -6.84 -4.88 6.09
C VAL A 36 -5.67 -5.84 6.22
N ASP A 37 -5.76 -6.95 5.50
CA ASP A 37 -4.68 -7.86 5.15
C ASP A 37 -5.00 -8.44 3.77
N PHE A 38 -4.02 -9.06 3.11
CA PHE A 38 -4.20 -9.52 1.73
C PHE A 38 -5.29 -10.60 1.60
N GLN A 39 -5.51 -11.38 2.66
CA GLN A 39 -6.60 -12.36 2.69
C GLN A 39 -7.96 -11.68 2.70
N ARG A 40 -8.19 -10.72 3.60
CA ARG A 40 -9.45 -9.95 3.68
C ARG A 40 -9.70 -9.10 2.45
N MET A 41 -8.66 -8.52 1.85
CA MET A 41 -8.81 -7.79 0.57
C MET A 41 -9.35 -8.71 -0.52
N LYS A 42 -8.82 -9.94 -0.61
CA LYS A 42 -9.28 -10.94 -1.59
C LYS A 42 -10.69 -11.42 -1.29
N GLU A 43 -10.99 -11.74 -0.03
CA GLU A 43 -12.33 -12.14 0.43
C GLU A 43 -13.37 -11.04 0.24
N GLY A 44 -12.96 -9.77 0.38
CA GLY A 44 -13.79 -8.58 0.20
C GLY A 44 -13.88 -8.10 -1.25
N GLY A 45 -13.13 -8.70 -2.18
CA GLY A 45 -13.13 -8.32 -3.59
C GLY A 45 -12.61 -6.90 -3.84
N VAL A 46 -11.55 -6.51 -3.15
CA VAL A 46 -10.81 -5.25 -3.41
C VAL A 46 -9.78 -5.53 -4.49
N ASP A 47 -9.80 -4.76 -5.58
CA ASP A 47 -8.89 -4.94 -6.71
C ASP A 47 -7.60 -4.12 -6.57
N GLY A 48 -7.63 -3.04 -5.77
CA GLY A 48 -6.43 -2.31 -5.42
C GLY A 48 -6.60 -1.40 -4.21
N SER A 49 -5.48 -0.99 -3.62
CA SER A 49 -5.45 -0.05 -2.50
C SER A 49 -4.20 0.82 -2.54
N PHE A 50 -4.37 2.10 -2.21
CA PHE A 50 -3.27 3.02 -1.93
C PHE A 50 -2.78 2.82 -0.50
N PHE A 51 -1.61 2.19 -0.40
CA PHE A 51 -0.89 2.00 0.84
C PHE A 51 -0.25 3.33 1.24
N ALA A 52 -0.73 3.89 2.34
CA ALA A 52 -0.30 5.18 2.85
C ALA A 52 1.12 5.07 3.44
N ILE A 53 2.04 5.85 2.86
CA ILE A 53 3.36 6.12 3.42
C ILE A 53 3.20 7.27 4.41
N TYR A 54 2.61 6.94 5.56
CA TYR A 54 2.28 7.91 6.60
C TYR A 54 3.49 8.31 7.45
N THR A 55 3.67 9.63 7.59
CA THR A 55 4.61 10.22 8.53
C THR A 55 3.93 11.26 9.41
N SER A 56 4.18 11.21 10.72
CA SER A 56 3.58 12.15 11.66
C SER A 56 4.23 13.53 11.57
N ASN A 57 3.43 14.58 11.70
CA ASN A 57 3.91 15.98 11.71
C ASN A 57 4.76 16.33 12.96
N SER A 58 4.83 15.44 13.96
CA SER A 58 5.69 15.60 15.13
C SER A 58 7.14 15.14 14.91
N LEU A 59 7.42 14.46 13.79
CA LEU A 59 8.78 14.01 13.45
C LEU A 59 9.65 15.19 13.01
N THR A 60 10.97 15.04 13.17
CA THR A 60 11.93 15.91 12.47
C THR A 60 11.91 15.58 10.97
N PRO A 61 12.29 16.53 10.08
CA PRO A 61 12.33 16.29 8.64
C PRO A 61 13.10 15.03 8.23
N ASP A 62 14.29 14.82 8.80
CA ASP A 62 15.12 13.63 8.53
C ASP A 62 14.48 12.34 9.03
N ALA A 63 13.85 12.38 10.21
CA ALA A 63 13.13 11.22 10.75
C ALA A 63 11.89 10.87 9.92
N ALA A 64 11.18 11.88 9.40
CA ALA A 64 10.06 11.69 8.49
C ALA A 64 10.53 11.07 7.17
N THR A 65 11.62 11.58 6.59
CA THR A 65 12.24 11.04 5.36
C THR A 65 12.62 9.57 5.55
N ARG A 66 13.34 9.25 6.64
CA ARG A 66 13.74 7.88 6.96
C ARG A 66 12.54 6.96 7.15
N ARG A 67 11.51 7.40 7.88
CA ARG A 67 10.29 6.61 8.11
C ARG A 67 9.57 6.32 6.80
N ALA A 68 9.46 7.31 5.91
CA ALA A 68 8.82 7.11 4.61
C ALA A 68 9.56 6.05 3.78
N LEU A 69 10.89 6.16 3.69
CA LEU A 69 11.72 5.17 2.99
C LEU A 69 11.63 3.77 3.62
N GLU A 70 11.56 3.67 4.94
CA GLU A 70 11.37 2.39 5.63
C GLU A 70 10.01 1.78 5.32
N LEU A 71 8.92 2.55 5.37
CA LEU A 71 7.58 2.06 5.00
C LEU A 71 7.52 1.60 3.54
N ILE A 72 8.14 2.33 2.62
CA ILE A 72 8.24 1.94 1.21
C ILE A 72 8.98 0.61 1.08
N SER A 73 10.17 0.50 1.69
CA SER A 73 10.98 -0.73 1.67
C SER A 73 10.22 -1.93 2.24
N ARG A 74 9.54 -1.75 3.39
CA ARG A 74 8.77 -2.83 4.01
C ARG A 74 7.54 -3.22 3.19
N THR A 75 6.95 -2.27 2.47
CA THR A 75 5.86 -2.56 1.53
C THR A 75 6.37 -3.39 0.35
N TYR A 76 7.57 -3.09 -0.17
CA TYR A 76 8.22 -3.94 -1.17
C TYR A 76 8.41 -5.37 -0.65
N ASP A 77 8.95 -5.53 0.56
CA ASP A 77 9.13 -6.85 1.19
C ASP A 77 7.80 -7.61 1.32
N ALA A 78 6.74 -6.93 1.78
CA ALA A 78 5.42 -7.54 1.97
C ALA A 78 4.80 -8.02 0.65
N VAL A 79 4.92 -7.22 -0.41
CA VAL A 79 4.47 -7.60 -1.77
C VAL A 79 5.31 -8.75 -2.32
N ASP A 80 6.63 -8.70 -2.14
CA ASP A 80 7.54 -9.75 -2.63
C ASP A 80 7.29 -11.11 -1.96
N GLN A 81 6.89 -11.10 -0.68
CA GLN A 81 6.54 -12.31 0.06
C GLN A 81 5.15 -12.88 -0.32
N ASN A 82 4.31 -12.10 -1.01
CA ASN A 82 2.91 -12.42 -1.29
C ASN A 82 2.54 -12.28 -2.78
N LYS A 83 3.47 -12.62 -3.69
CA LYS A 83 3.29 -12.53 -5.16
C LYS A 83 2.13 -13.36 -5.71
N ASP A 84 1.61 -14.31 -4.94
CA ASP A 84 0.42 -15.09 -5.26
C ASP A 84 -0.89 -14.33 -5.01
N LYS A 85 -0.86 -13.22 -4.26
CA LYS A 85 -2.03 -12.43 -3.87
C LYS A 85 -1.98 -11.00 -4.39
N VAL A 86 -0.81 -10.38 -4.39
CA VAL A 86 -0.64 -8.95 -4.64
C VAL A 86 0.51 -8.64 -5.58
N ALA A 87 0.43 -7.48 -6.24
CA ALA A 87 1.52 -6.91 -7.03
C ALA A 87 1.45 -5.38 -7.00
N PHE A 88 2.58 -4.71 -7.24
CA PHE A 88 2.58 -3.27 -7.41
C PHE A 88 1.89 -2.86 -8.72
N ALA A 89 1.32 -1.66 -8.71
CA ALA A 89 0.92 -0.94 -9.90
C ALA A 89 1.31 0.54 -9.77
N ILE A 90 1.83 1.12 -10.84
CA ILE A 90 2.12 2.57 -10.96
C ILE A 90 1.30 3.22 -12.08
N SER A 91 0.45 2.46 -12.75
CA SER A 91 -0.44 2.93 -13.80
C SER A 91 -1.79 2.22 -13.78
N VAL A 92 -2.76 2.79 -14.50
CA VAL A 92 -4.08 2.17 -14.68
C VAL A 92 -3.95 0.84 -15.42
N GLU A 93 -3.08 0.79 -16.43
CA GLU A 93 -2.85 -0.39 -17.26
C GLU A 93 -2.31 -1.55 -16.43
N GLU A 94 -1.33 -1.29 -15.55
CA GLU A 94 -0.77 -2.29 -14.63
C GLU A 94 -1.83 -2.79 -13.65
N ALA A 95 -2.64 -1.89 -13.10
CA ALA A 95 -3.69 -2.24 -12.16
C ALA A 95 -4.76 -3.16 -12.79
N LEU A 96 -5.18 -2.83 -14.01
CA LEU A 96 -6.12 -3.66 -14.78
C LEU A 96 -5.50 -5.00 -15.18
N GLU A 97 -4.21 -5.05 -15.47
CA GLU A 97 -3.49 -6.30 -15.78
C GLU A 97 -3.36 -7.19 -14.54
N ASN A 98 -3.06 -6.61 -13.38
CA ASN A 98 -3.05 -7.33 -12.10
C ASN A 98 -4.42 -7.93 -11.79
N LYS A 99 -5.50 -7.17 -11.99
CA LYS A 99 -6.88 -7.68 -11.84
C LYS A 99 -7.15 -8.89 -12.74
N LYS A 100 -6.75 -8.84 -14.02
CA LYS A 100 -6.89 -9.99 -14.95
C LYS A 100 -6.12 -11.22 -14.48
N LYS A 101 -4.99 -11.03 -13.80
CA LYS A 101 -4.18 -12.10 -13.18
C LYS A 101 -4.73 -12.58 -11.84
N GLY A 102 -5.80 -11.96 -11.32
CA GLY A 102 -6.36 -12.27 -10.00
C GLY A 102 -5.51 -11.76 -8.83
N LEU A 103 -4.67 -10.75 -9.08
CA LEU A 103 -3.80 -10.10 -8.09
C LEU A 103 -4.40 -8.75 -7.68
N ILE A 104 -4.24 -8.40 -6.41
CA ILE A 104 -4.61 -7.10 -5.87
C ILE A 104 -3.48 -6.12 -6.17
N SER A 105 -3.84 -4.92 -6.64
CA SER A 105 -2.89 -3.85 -6.95
C SER A 105 -2.55 -3.03 -5.71
N ILE A 106 -1.28 -2.98 -5.34
CA ILE A 106 -0.78 -2.10 -4.29
C ILE A 106 -0.18 -0.86 -4.94
N PHE A 107 -0.71 0.30 -4.59
CA PHE A 107 -0.15 1.60 -4.95
C PHE A 107 0.51 2.22 -3.73
N LEU A 108 1.55 3.02 -3.91
CA LEU A 108 2.14 3.80 -2.84
C LEU A 108 1.57 5.23 -2.87
N GLY A 109 1.07 5.71 -1.74
CA GLY A 109 0.56 7.08 -1.59
C GLY A 109 1.26 7.80 -0.44
N MET A 110 1.95 8.90 -0.70
CA MET A 110 2.58 9.70 0.36
C MET A 110 1.53 10.49 1.14
N GLU A 111 1.53 10.35 2.47
CA GLU A 111 0.70 11.15 3.36
C GLU A 111 1.58 12.05 4.24
N ASN A 112 1.30 13.36 4.17
CA ASN A 112 2.13 14.47 4.62
C ASN A 112 3.41 14.68 3.78
N GLY A 113 3.71 15.94 3.47
CA GLY A 113 4.86 16.33 2.64
C GLY A 113 6.16 16.57 3.42
N LEU A 114 6.20 16.29 4.73
CA LEU A 114 7.41 16.47 5.53
C LEU A 114 8.62 15.64 5.01
N PRO A 115 8.46 14.40 4.50
CA PRO A 115 9.56 13.60 3.96
C PRO A 115 10.32 14.23 2.80
N ILE A 116 9.69 15.11 2.02
CA ILE A 116 10.36 15.79 0.91
C ILE A 116 11.12 17.04 1.36
N GLN A 117 10.99 17.44 2.63
CA GLN A 117 11.71 18.57 3.23
C GLN A 117 11.63 19.91 2.45
N LYS A 118 10.50 20.14 1.77
CA LYS A 118 10.28 21.28 0.86
C LYS A 118 11.24 21.33 -0.34
N ASP A 119 11.81 20.18 -0.72
CA ASP A 119 12.73 20.03 -1.84
C ASP A 119 12.12 19.12 -2.93
N LEU A 120 11.89 19.69 -4.11
CA LEU A 120 11.36 18.96 -5.26
C LEU A 120 12.37 17.96 -5.85
N HIS A 121 13.67 18.10 -5.57
CA HIS A 121 14.67 17.10 -5.93
C HIS A 121 14.51 15.85 -5.07
N VAL A 122 14.21 16.00 -3.78
CA VAL A 122 13.89 14.88 -2.89
C VAL A 122 12.58 14.21 -3.31
N LEU A 123 11.56 14.99 -3.70
CA LEU A 123 10.30 14.45 -4.22
C LEU A 123 10.51 13.48 -5.39
N ARG A 124 11.48 13.72 -6.28
CA ARG A 124 11.76 12.84 -7.44
C ARG A 124 12.31 11.46 -7.08
N LEU A 125 12.77 11.27 -5.85
CA LEU A 125 13.28 9.99 -5.36
C LEU A 125 12.17 9.08 -4.81
N PHE A 126 10.99 9.64 -4.59
CA PHE A 126 9.76 8.93 -4.22
C PHE A 126 8.94 8.65 -5.48
#